data_AF-A0A9Q8RIB9-F1
#
_entry.id   AF-A0A9Q8RIB9-F1
#
_cell.length_a   1.000
_cell.length_b   1.000
_cell.length_c   1.000
_cell.angle_alpha   90.00
_cell.angle_beta   90.00
_cell.angle_gamma   90.00
#
_symmetry.space_group_name_H-M   'P 1'
#
loop_
_entity.id
_entity.type
_entity.pdbx_description
1 polymer ?
#
loop_
_entity_poly.entity_id
_entity_poly.type
_entity_poly.pdbx_seq_one_letter_code
_entity_poly.pdbx_strand_id
1 'polypeptide(L)'
;MKISKKQGGFSRLLAVCIFSILILVNCKEDENLSPEQKMISQGKGLYITNCSSCHNQNPAVDGAVGPAVRGSNFELLKARIVEGNYPTGYTPKRTSRVMTRLPLSDEQIRSIEAFLNMP
;
A
#
# COMPACT_ATOMS: atom_id res chain seq x y z
N MET A 1 5.95 -64.51 -12.03
CA MET A 1 5.35 -63.21 -12.37
C MET A 1 5.39 -62.30 -11.13
N LYS A 2 6.32 -61.35 -11.02
CA LYS A 2 6.40 -60.40 -9.91
C LYS A 2 6.05 -59.00 -10.43
N ILE A 3 4.91 -58.51 -10.00
CA ILE A 3 4.34 -57.22 -10.38
C ILE A 3 5.16 -56.12 -9.70
N SER A 4 5.74 -55.24 -10.51
CA SER A 4 6.57 -54.11 -10.06
C SER A 4 5.69 -52.98 -9.51
N LYS A 5 5.94 -52.60 -8.26
CA LYS A 5 5.19 -51.59 -7.50
C LYS A 5 5.73 -50.19 -7.85
N LYS A 6 5.11 -49.50 -8.82
CA LYS A 6 5.40 -48.08 -9.12
C LYS A 6 4.73 -47.18 -8.07
N GLN A 7 5.37 -46.98 -6.91
CA GLN A 7 4.80 -46.23 -5.77
C GLN A 7 5.33 -44.79 -5.56
N GLY A 8 6.13 -44.24 -6.48
CA GLY A 8 6.85 -42.97 -6.22
C GLY A 8 6.21 -41.67 -6.70
N GLY A 9 5.46 -41.67 -7.82
CA GLY A 9 5.03 -40.44 -8.49
C GLY A 9 3.80 -39.77 -7.88
N PHE A 10 2.78 -40.58 -7.57
CA PHE A 10 1.48 -40.08 -7.10
C PHE A 10 1.58 -39.43 -5.71
N SER A 11 2.43 -39.99 -4.84
CA SER A 11 2.69 -39.45 -3.50
C SER A 11 3.39 -38.09 -3.52
N ARG A 12 4.29 -37.87 -4.49
CA ARG A 12 4.98 -36.58 -4.68
C ARG A 12 4.04 -35.49 -5.23
N LEU A 13 3.17 -35.85 -6.18
CA LEU A 13 2.13 -34.94 -6.69
C LEU A 13 1.12 -34.55 -5.60
N LEU A 14 0.71 -35.52 -4.76
CA LEU A 14 -0.19 -35.26 -3.63
C LEU A 14 0.41 -34.28 -2.62
N ALA A 15 1.71 -34.45 -2.30
CA ALA A 15 2.42 -33.56 -1.38
C ALA A 15 2.55 -32.11 -1.91
N VAL A 16 2.80 -31.94 -3.21
CA VAL A 16 2.85 -30.61 -3.86
C VAL A 16 1.47 -29.94 -3.83
N CYS A 17 0.40 -30.68 -4.12
CA CYS A 17 -0.96 -30.14 -4.04
C CYS A 17 -1.35 -29.72 -2.61
N ILE A 18 -0.97 -30.51 -1.59
CA ILE A 18 -1.24 -30.18 -0.18
C ILE A 18 -0.46 -28.93 0.25
N PHE A 19 0.79 -28.77 -0.18
CA PHE A 19 1.59 -27.58 0.14
C PHE A 19 1.05 -26.31 -0.52
N SER A 20 0.57 -26.41 -1.77
CA SER A 20 -0.09 -25.28 -2.46
C SER A 20 -1.41 -24.87 -1.81
N ILE A 21 -2.18 -25.80 -1.23
CA ILE A 21 -3.42 -25.48 -0.52
C ILE A 21 -3.13 -24.73 0.79
N LEU A 22 -2.06 -25.07 1.51
CA LEU A 22 -1.66 -24.38 2.75
C LEU A 22 -1.29 -22.91 2.53
N ILE A 23 -0.72 -22.57 1.38
CA ILE A 23 -0.37 -21.17 1.03
C ILE A 23 -1.63 -20.31 0.84
N LEU A 24 -2.73 -20.89 0.36
CA LEU A 24 -3.99 -20.16 0.09
C LEU A 24 -4.81 -19.86 1.35
N VAL A 25 -4.63 -20.61 2.44
CA VAL A 25 -5.43 -20.44 3.67
C VAL A 25 -4.97 -19.25 4.52
N ASN A 26 -3.75 -18.73 4.31
CA ASN A 26 -3.16 -17.67 5.12
C ASN A 26 -3.52 -16.23 4.67
N CYS A 27 -4.50 -16.06 3.78
CA CYS A 27 -4.98 -14.75 3.31
C CYS A 27 -6.26 -14.28 4.05
N LYS A 28 -6.30 -14.36 5.39
CA LYS A 28 -7.47 -13.93 6.20
C LYS A 28 -7.09 -13.08 7.43
N GLU A 29 -6.30 -12.03 7.24
CA GLU A 29 -5.98 -11.08 8.33
C GLU A 29 -6.92 -9.85 8.38
N ASP A 30 -7.68 -9.57 7.31
CA ASP A 30 -8.50 -8.36 7.20
C ASP A 30 -9.94 -8.46 7.77
N GLU A 31 -10.42 -9.64 8.20
CA GLU A 31 -11.82 -9.79 8.64
C GLU A 31 -12.13 -9.12 9.99
N ASN A 32 -11.14 -8.91 10.86
CA ASN A 32 -11.35 -8.40 12.22
C ASN A 32 -11.04 -6.91 12.42
N LEU A 33 -10.69 -6.18 11.35
CA LEU A 33 -10.38 -4.76 11.44
C LEU A 33 -11.66 -3.91 11.52
N SER A 34 -11.65 -2.87 12.36
CA SER A 34 -12.65 -1.82 12.31
C SER A 34 -12.64 -1.11 10.94
N PRO A 35 -13.73 -0.45 10.53
CA PRO A 35 -13.74 0.32 9.28
C PRO A 35 -12.60 1.34 9.18
N GLU A 36 -12.26 1.99 10.29
CA GLU A 36 -11.14 2.93 10.38
C GLU A 36 -9.79 2.25 10.15
N GLN A 37 -9.55 1.10 10.80
CA GLN A 37 -8.33 0.34 10.63
C GLN A 37 -8.17 -0.16 9.19
N LYS A 38 -9.27 -0.55 8.53
CA LYS A 38 -9.25 -0.91 7.11
C LYS A 38 -8.84 0.27 6.23
N MET A 39 -9.39 1.46 6.49
CA MET A 39 -9.01 2.69 5.78
C MET A 39 -7.52 3.04 5.96
N ILE A 40 -7.01 2.97 7.20
CA ILE A 40 -5.59 3.22 7.50
C ILE A 40 -4.70 2.18 6.81
N SER A 41 -5.08 0.90 6.85
CA SER A 41 -4.34 -0.19 6.18
C SER A 41 -4.28 0.02 4.66
N GLN A 42 -5.41 0.34 4.04
CA GLN A 42 -5.48 0.67 2.62
C GLN A 42 -4.62 1.89 2.28
N GLY A 43 -4.69 2.94 3.11
CA GLY A 43 -3.88 4.16 2.97
C GLY A 43 -2.38 3.88 3.04
N LYS A 44 -1.96 3.04 3.99
CA LYS A 44 -0.57 2.59 4.12
C LYS A 44 -0.12 1.86 2.86
N GLY A 45 -0.92 0.92 2.36
CA GLY A 45 -0.63 0.20 1.11
C GLY A 45 -0.42 1.16 -0.06
N LEU A 46 -1.36 2.10 -0.26
CA LEU A 46 -1.27 3.12 -1.29
C LEU A 46 -0.02 4.00 -1.14
N TYR A 47 0.30 4.44 0.08
CA TYR A 47 1.47 5.28 0.35
C TYR A 47 2.78 4.56 0.05
N ILE A 48 2.92 3.32 0.51
CA ILE A 48 4.14 2.54 0.28
C ILE A 48 4.34 2.29 -1.21
N THR A 49 3.28 1.87 -1.92
CA THR A 49 3.37 1.59 -3.36
C THR A 49 3.62 2.84 -4.21
N ASN A 50 3.01 3.97 -3.89
CA ASN A 50 2.99 5.13 -4.81
C ASN A 50 3.85 6.31 -4.35
N CYS A 51 4.15 6.45 -3.06
CA CYS A 51 4.74 7.67 -2.50
C CYS A 51 6.16 7.45 -1.94
N SER A 52 6.42 6.27 -1.37
CA SER A 52 7.62 5.99 -0.57
C SER A 52 8.95 5.91 -1.35
N SER A 53 8.90 5.95 -2.69
CA SER A 53 10.11 6.02 -3.51
C SER A 53 10.75 7.41 -3.50
N CYS A 54 9.94 8.46 -3.37
CA CYS A 54 10.39 9.85 -3.29
C CYS A 54 10.29 10.40 -1.87
N HIS A 55 9.21 10.07 -1.16
CA HIS A 55 9.01 10.40 0.25
C HIS A 55 9.56 9.28 1.13
N ASN A 56 9.81 9.56 2.41
CA ASN A 56 10.29 8.53 3.32
C ASN A 56 9.16 7.52 3.63
N GLN A 57 9.49 6.25 3.87
CA GLN A 57 8.54 5.25 4.37
C GLN A 57 7.87 5.69 5.68
N ASN A 58 8.60 6.40 6.55
CA ASN A 58 8.03 7.14 7.67
C ASN A 58 7.63 8.55 7.21
N PRO A 59 6.33 8.88 7.13
CA PRO A 59 5.87 10.15 6.56
C PRO A 59 6.22 11.39 7.40
N ALA A 60 6.75 11.24 8.62
CA ALA A 60 7.26 12.37 9.44
C ALA A 60 8.66 12.83 9.02
N VAL A 61 9.36 12.03 8.23
CA VAL A 61 10.75 12.28 7.87
C VAL A 61 10.81 12.67 6.40
N ASP A 62 11.70 13.59 6.08
CA ASP A 62 11.99 13.91 4.68
C ASP A 62 12.52 12.67 3.94
N GLY A 63 12.03 12.47 2.71
CA GLY A 63 12.58 11.49 1.79
C GLY A 63 13.79 12.04 1.04
N ALA A 64 14.33 11.21 0.14
CA ALA A 64 15.44 11.62 -0.71
C ALA A 64 15.05 12.77 -1.68
N VAL A 65 13.77 12.85 -2.06
CA VAL A 65 13.25 13.83 -3.03
C VAL A 65 12.07 14.61 -2.46
N GLY A 66 11.09 13.90 -1.88
CA GLY A 66 9.87 14.49 -1.34
C GLY A 66 10.02 14.87 0.14
N PRO A 67 9.39 15.96 0.60
CA PRO A 67 9.41 16.35 2.01
C PRO A 67 8.57 15.40 2.88
N ALA A 68 8.66 15.54 4.21
CA ALA A 68 7.73 14.93 5.15
C ALA A 68 6.28 15.37 4.88
N VAL A 69 5.35 14.42 4.92
CA VAL A 69 3.93 14.60 4.58
C VAL A 69 2.95 14.18 5.67
N ARG A 70 3.42 13.71 6.82
CA ARG A 70 2.56 13.45 8.00
C ARG A 70 1.74 14.70 8.32
N GLY A 71 0.46 14.50 8.67
CA GLY A 71 -0.46 15.59 8.97
C GLY A 71 -1.10 16.26 7.74
N SER A 72 -0.82 15.79 6.52
CA SER A 72 -1.45 16.37 5.32
C SER A 72 -2.94 16.03 5.27
N ASN A 73 -3.77 17.01 4.91
CA ASN A 73 -5.21 16.85 4.79
C ASN A 73 -5.64 16.51 3.35
N PHE A 74 -6.90 16.13 3.18
CA PHE A 74 -7.50 15.74 1.92
C PHE A 74 -7.34 16.80 0.82
N GLU A 75 -7.57 18.07 1.14
CA GLU A 75 -7.50 19.17 0.17
C GLU A 75 -6.09 19.33 -0.39
N LEU A 76 -5.07 19.36 0.48
CA LEU A 76 -3.67 19.42 0.08
C LEU A 76 -3.28 18.17 -0.73
N LEU A 77 -3.68 16.99 -0.28
CA LEU A 77 -3.37 15.74 -0.96
C LEU A 77 -3.99 15.68 -2.35
N LYS A 78 -5.27 16.05 -2.51
CA LYS A 78 -5.95 16.05 -3.81
C LYS A 78 -5.32 17.06 -4.77
N ALA A 79 -5.10 18.30 -4.32
CA ALA A 79 -4.45 19.33 -5.12
C ALA A 79 -3.05 18.90 -5.57
N ARG A 80 -2.28 18.28 -4.66
CA ARG A 80 -0.89 17.89 -4.98
C ARG A 80 -0.81 16.63 -5.83
N ILE A 81 -1.56 15.57 -5.47
CA ILE A 81 -1.45 14.24 -6.08
C ILE A 81 -2.18 14.19 -7.42
N VAL A 82 -3.40 14.72 -7.49
CA VAL A 82 -4.25 14.59 -8.69
C VAL A 82 -4.07 15.79 -9.61
N GLU A 83 -4.09 17.01 -9.07
CA GLU A 83 -4.07 18.24 -9.87
C GLU A 83 -2.64 18.72 -10.16
N GLY A 84 -1.66 18.30 -9.36
CA GLY A 84 -0.25 18.70 -9.47
C GLY A 84 0.04 20.12 -8.99
N ASN A 85 -0.86 20.71 -8.22
CA ASN A 85 -0.81 22.09 -7.72
C ASN A 85 -0.84 22.11 -6.18
N TYR A 86 -1.13 23.28 -5.59
CA TYR A 86 -1.31 23.45 -4.16
C TYR A 86 -2.58 24.28 -3.90
N PRO A 87 -3.25 24.09 -2.75
CA PRO A 87 -4.38 24.93 -2.35
C PRO A 87 -3.99 26.40 -2.23
N THR A 88 -4.99 27.29 -2.30
CA THR A 88 -4.77 28.73 -2.15
C THR A 88 -4.20 29.05 -0.76
N GLY A 89 -3.15 29.85 -0.71
CA GLY A 89 -2.48 30.24 0.55
C GLY A 89 -1.53 29.19 1.12
N TYR A 90 -1.36 28.03 0.47
CA TYR A 90 -0.40 27.03 0.90
C TYR A 90 1.01 27.34 0.37
N THR A 91 1.99 27.36 1.27
CA THR A 91 3.41 27.52 0.91
C THR A 91 4.08 26.16 0.72
N PRO A 92 4.58 25.82 -0.48
CA PRO A 92 5.27 24.56 -0.73
C PRO A 92 6.51 24.38 0.14
N LYS A 93 6.68 23.17 0.70
CA LYS A 93 7.88 22.81 1.50
C LYS A 93 9.16 22.70 0.66
N ARG A 94 9.02 22.52 -0.66
CA ARG A 94 10.11 22.39 -1.64
C ARG A 94 9.75 23.18 -2.89
N THR A 95 10.76 23.70 -3.59
CA THR A 95 10.60 24.46 -4.83
C THR A 95 10.49 23.58 -6.08
N SER A 96 10.85 22.29 -5.97
CA SER A 96 10.82 21.35 -7.09
C SER A 96 9.38 21.08 -7.55
N ARG A 97 9.23 20.79 -8.85
CA ARG A 97 7.96 20.39 -9.47
C ARG A 97 7.99 18.95 -9.97
N VAL A 98 8.89 18.13 -9.40
CA VAL A 98 9.21 16.78 -9.89
C VAL A 98 8.10 15.77 -9.62
N MET A 99 7.37 15.92 -8.51
CA MET A 99 6.29 14.99 -8.16
C MET A 99 5.22 14.99 -9.26
N THR A 100 5.07 13.84 -9.90
CA THR A 100 4.12 13.57 -10.97
C THR A 100 2.68 13.47 -10.43
N ARG A 101 1.71 13.62 -11.33
CA ARG A 101 0.30 13.41 -11.01
C ARG A 101 0.00 11.92 -10.97
N LEU A 102 -0.82 11.50 -10.01
CA LEU A 102 -1.32 10.14 -9.89
C LEU A 102 -2.85 10.16 -9.99
N PRO A 103 -3.46 9.30 -10.83
CA PRO A 103 -4.90 9.26 -11.03
C PRO A 103 -5.60 8.48 -9.91
N LEU A 104 -5.50 8.98 -8.67
CA LEU A 104 -6.16 8.39 -7.50
C LEU A 104 -7.57 8.95 -7.31
N SER A 105 -8.50 8.11 -6.87
CA SER A 105 -9.86 8.52 -6.51
C SER A 105 -9.91 9.26 -5.18
N ASP A 106 -10.99 10.01 -4.94
CA ASP A 106 -11.19 10.70 -3.65
C ASP A 106 -11.17 9.74 -2.45
N GLU A 107 -11.72 8.54 -2.60
CA GLU A 107 -11.67 7.51 -1.55
C GLU A 107 -10.24 7.08 -1.25
N GLN A 108 -9.42 6.85 -2.28
CA GLN A 108 -8.01 6.52 -2.11
C GLN A 108 -7.23 7.65 -1.44
N ILE A 109 -7.52 8.90 -1.77
CA ILE A 109 -6.91 10.07 -1.13
C ILE A 109 -7.31 10.15 0.36
N ARG A 110 -8.57 9.88 0.71
CA ARG A 110 -9.01 9.82 2.12
C ARG A 110 -8.34 8.70 2.90
N SER A 111 -8.14 7.54 2.29
CA SER A 111 -7.40 6.44 2.95
C SER A 111 -5.95 6.85 3.21
N ILE A 112 -5.29 7.52 2.25
CA ILE A 112 -3.94 8.08 2.46
C ILE A 112 -3.94 9.11 3.58
N GLU A 113 -4.90 10.04 3.60
CA GLU A 113 -5.06 11.02 4.69
C GLU A 113 -5.19 10.31 6.05
N ALA A 114 -6.03 9.29 6.16
CA ALA A 114 -6.22 8.53 7.38
C ALA A 114 -4.90 7.89 7.86
N PHE A 115 -4.10 7.32 6.95
CA PHE A 115 -2.77 6.80 7.29
C PHE A 115 -1.80 7.90 7.73
N LEU A 116 -1.80 9.06 7.07
CA LEU A 116 -0.91 10.18 7.41
C LEU A 116 -1.26 10.87 8.72
N ASN A 117 -2.48 10.68 9.22
CA ASN A 117 -3.00 11.25 10.45
C ASN A 117 -3.31 10.19 11.52
N MET A 118 -2.84 8.95 11.34
CA MET A 118 -3.00 7.90 12.35
C MET A 118 -2.37 8.34 13.69
N PRO A 119 -2.98 7.98 14.83
CA PRO A 119 -2.48 8.34 16.16
C PRO A 119 -1.10 7.73 16.48
#